data_AF-A0A2I1GWU4-F1
#
_entry.id   AF-A0A2I1GWU4-F1
#
_cell.length_a   1.000
_cell.length_b   1.000
_cell.length_c   1.000
_cell.angle_alpha   90.00
_cell.angle_beta   90.00
_cell.angle_gamma   90.00
#
_symmetry.space_group_name_H-M   'P 1'
#
loop_
_entity.id
_entity.type
_entity.pdbx_description
1 polymer ?
#
loop_
_entity_poly.entity_id
_entity_poly.type
_entity_poly.pdbx_seq_one_letter_code
_entity_poly.pdbx_strand_id
1 'polypeptide(L)'
;MACSKIFSGDIPEIIDYILQYLRNDLRSLYSCIFVNRLFCRISIPLLWEDPFSIPLSNKTFIHFLDIYFLYLSDVNKNTLKNHGFNIIDSLSLKPHLFNYPIFLKTVNSSLIDSHLMAWMNKSRILSNELEASSHINTCTINYPLTEIQYKASNKTNMENFRNFIYKNANITLILKIKLAYFLLFEIFIKNDASLYKLQLEDRFFSTKNFYNFAGLILENPKFISRVKDFRIIISCPEFKAIRKLQNFLSSLPLICNSIKYIELNFPHEVHNKFLQEIKNLFKSQINLSKVLFNRICSLSESLKYCSNTLTSISFHFIIFNENMLLLIDDPRVN
;
A
#
# COMPACT_ATOMS: atom_id res chain seq x y z
N MET A 1 -16.73 -20.48 37.62
CA MET A 1 -15.50 -21.01 36.99
C MET A 1 -15.72 -22.49 36.67
N ALA A 2 -16.07 -22.84 35.43
CA ALA A 2 -16.23 -24.24 34.99
C ALA A 2 -16.15 -24.40 33.46
N CYS A 3 -15.33 -23.61 32.76
CA CYS A 3 -15.11 -23.74 31.30
C CYS A 3 -13.62 -23.85 30.93
N SER A 4 -12.74 -24.32 31.82
CA SER A 4 -11.30 -24.41 31.54
C SER A 4 -10.82 -25.80 31.08
N LYS A 5 -11.69 -26.81 31.05
CA LYS A 5 -11.31 -28.20 30.68
C LYS A 5 -11.82 -28.71 29.32
N ILE A 6 -12.62 -27.93 28.58
CA ILE A 6 -13.14 -28.34 27.25
C ILE A 6 -12.14 -28.03 26.12
N PHE A 7 -11.07 -27.28 26.38
CA PHE A 7 -10.22 -26.66 25.35
C PHE A 7 -8.77 -27.18 25.29
N SER A 8 -8.51 -28.46 25.56
CA SER A 8 -7.14 -29.04 25.68
C SER A 8 -6.72 -29.97 24.54
N GLY A 9 -7.11 -29.67 23.29
CA GLY A 9 -6.69 -30.37 22.04
C GLY A 9 -6.73 -29.42 20.82
N ASP A 10 -6.58 -29.94 19.58
CA ASP A 10 -6.44 -29.32 18.21
C ASP A 10 -7.34 -28.11 17.82
N ILE A 11 -8.05 -27.56 18.78
CA ILE A 11 -8.99 -26.45 18.72
C ILE A 11 -8.33 -25.14 18.27
N PRO A 12 -7.10 -24.76 18.70
CA PRO A 12 -6.46 -23.55 18.19
C PRO A 12 -6.23 -23.59 16.67
N GLU A 13 -5.77 -24.72 16.13
CA GLU A 13 -5.52 -24.94 14.71
C GLU A 13 -6.83 -24.91 13.90
N ILE A 14 -7.88 -25.56 14.41
CA ILE A 14 -9.21 -25.54 13.78
C ILE A 14 -9.80 -24.12 13.79
N ILE A 15 -9.70 -23.41 14.91
CA ILE A 15 -10.20 -22.03 15.01
C ILE A 15 -9.42 -21.12 14.07
N ASP A 16 -8.10 -21.24 14.00
CA ASP A 16 -7.28 -20.49 13.04
C ASP A 16 -7.74 -20.75 11.61
N TYR A 17 -7.92 -22.02 11.24
CA TYR A 17 -8.43 -22.39 9.92
C TYR A 17 -9.80 -21.77 9.63
N ILE A 18 -10.74 -21.80 10.58
CA ILE A 18 -12.06 -21.19 10.43
C ILE A 18 -11.96 -19.67 10.27
N LEU A 19 -11.17 -19.00 11.12
CA LEU A 19 -11.03 -17.54 11.09
C LEU A 19 -10.29 -17.05 9.83
N GLN A 20 -9.42 -17.87 9.22
CA GLN A 20 -8.81 -17.56 7.93
C GLN A 20 -9.85 -17.41 6.80
N TYR A 21 -11.01 -18.07 6.86
CA TYR A 21 -12.10 -17.85 5.89
C TYR A 21 -12.76 -16.48 6.06
N LEU A 22 -12.65 -15.85 7.23
CA LEU A 22 -13.16 -14.52 7.51
C LEU A 22 -12.17 -13.39 7.13
N ARG A 23 -10.99 -13.72 6.56
CA ARG A 23 -9.93 -12.75 6.24
C ARG A 23 -10.41 -11.52 5.47
N ASN A 24 -11.41 -11.67 4.60
CA ASN A 24 -12.00 -10.58 3.81
C ASN A 24 -13.28 -9.99 4.41
N ASP A 25 -13.81 -10.56 5.49
CA ASP A 25 -14.95 -10.05 6.26
C ASP A 25 -14.46 -9.42 7.56
N LEU A 26 -13.95 -8.19 7.43
CA LEU A 26 -13.38 -7.42 8.53
C LEU A 26 -14.40 -7.17 9.65
N ARG A 27 -15.71 -7.11 9.34
CA ARG A 27 -16.75 -6.89 10.35
C ARG A 27 -16.89 -8.12 11.24
N SER A 28 -16.94 -9.31 10.64
CA SER A 28 -16.99 -10.56 11.39
C SER A 28 -15.71 -10.77 12.19
N LEU A 29 -14.53 -10.52 11.62
CA LEU A 29 -13.25 -10.57 12.35
C LEU A 29 -13.21 -9.60 13.52
N TYR A 30 -13.75 -8.39 13.36
CA TYR A 30 -13.85 -7.42 14.45
C TYR A 30 -14.72 -7.95 15.60
N SER A 31 -15.87 -8.56 15.29
CA SER A 31 -16.70 -9.22 16.29
C SER A 31 -15.98 -10.37 17.00
N CYS A 32 -15.14 -11.13 16.28
CA CYS A 32 -14.34 -12.21 16.86
C CYS A 32 -13.38 -11.74 17.96
N ILE A 33 -12.86 -10.51 17.89
CA ILE A 33 -11.98 -9.95 18.94
C ILE A 33 -12.63 -10.01 20.33
N PHE A 34 -13.95 -9.84 20.41
CA PHE A 34 -14.67 -9.76 21.68
C PHE A 34 -15.17 -11.11 22.22
N VAL A 35 -14.98 -12.20 21.47
CA VAL A 35 -15.48 -13.53 21.88
C VAL A 35 -14.68 -14.07 23.07
N ASN A 36 -13.36 -14.22 22.91
CA ASN A 36 -12.44 -14.62 23.98
C ASN A 36 -10.98 -14.31 23.57
N ARG A 37 -10.03 -14.59 24.48
CA ARG A 37 -8.60 -14.33 24.25
C ARG A 37 -8.00 -15.07 23.05
N LEU A 38 -8.48 -16.28 22.73
CA LEU A 38 -7.97 -17.07 21.60
C LEU A 38 -8.42 -16.46 20.27
N PHE A 39 -9.72 -16.17 20.13
CA PHE A 39 -10.26 -15.50 18.94
C PHE A 39 -9.61 -14.12 18.74
N CYS A 40 -9.41 -13.35 19.82
CA CYS A 40 -8.69 -12.08 19.77
C CYS A 40 -7.26 -12.24 19.21
N ARG A 41 -6.49 -13.21 19.73
CA ARG A 41 -5.11 -13.45 19.28
C ARG A 41 -4.98 -13.83 17.81
N ILE A 42 -5.98 -14.51 17.24
CA ILE A 42 -5.98 -14.92 15.83
C ILE A 42 -6.55 -13.80 14.93
N SER A 43 -7.62 -13.15 15.37
CA SER A 43 -8.32 -12.13 14.57
C SER A 43 -7.52 -10.85 14.42
N ILE A 44 -6.76 -10.44 15.44
CA ILE A 44 -5.96 -9.21 15.39
C ILE A 44 -4.91 -9.25 14.26
N PRO A 45 -4.05 -10.28 14.14
CA PRO A 45 -3.16 -10.42 12.99
C PRO A 45 -3.88 -10.27 11.65
N LEU A 46 -5.01 -10.97 11.45
CA LEU A 46 -5.79 -10.93 10.21
C LEU A 46 -6.34 -9.53 9.89
N LEU A 47 -6.86 -8.81 10.89
CA LEU A 47 -7.37 -7.45 10.72
C LEU A 47 -6.26 -6.43 10.38
N TRP A 48 -5.03 -6.68 10.83
CA TRP A 48 -3.90 -5.77 10.68
C TRP A 48 -3.00 -6.11 9.48
N GLU A 49 -3.40 -7.08 8.65
CA GLU A 49 -2.69 -7.39 7.41
C GLU A 49 -2.82 -6.29 6.34
N ASP A 50 -3.97 -5.64 6.27
CA ASP A 50 -4.26 -4.55 5.31
C ASP A 50 -5.15 -3.45 5.93
N PRO A 51 -4.67 -2.72 6.95
CA PRO A 51 -5.47 -1.72 7.65
C PRO A 51 -5.84 -0.52 6.76
N PHE A 52 -5.06 -0.25 5.71
CA PHE A 52 -5.31 0.84 4.78
C PHE A 52 -6.42 0.54 3.77
N SER A 53 -6.89 -0.70 3.69
CA SER A 53 -8.08 -1.07 2.91
C SER A 53 -9.39 -0.68 3.58
N ILE A 54 -9.36 -0.41 4.89
CA ILE A 54 -10.54 -0.02 5.66
C ILE A 54 -10.98 1.38 5.22
N PRO A 55 -12.23 1.55 4.73
CA PRO A 55 -12.72 2.84 4.31
C PRO A 55 -12.59 3.89 5.41
N LEU A 56 -12.14 5.09 5.05
CA LEU A 56 -12.06 6.18 6.00
C LEU A 56 -13.45 6.52 6.55
N SER A 57 -13.58 6.50 7.88
CA SER A 57 -14.76 6.97 8.57
C SER A 57 -14.38 8.13 9.49
N ASN A 58 -15.11 9.23 9.39
CA ASN A 58 -14.88 10.39 10.28
C ASN A 58 -15.40 10.15 11.71
N LYS A 59 -16.02 9.00 11.98
CA LYS A 59 -16.64 8.69 13.27
C LYS A 59 -15.66 8.18 14.32
N THR A 60 -14.45 7.76 13.94
CA THR A 60 -13.48 7.17 14.87
C THR A 60 -12.48 8.20 15.40
N PHE A 61 -12.46 8.38 16.71
CA PHE A 61 -11.52 9.26 17.39
C PHE A 61 -10.05 8.79 17.31
N ILE A 62 -9.79 7.51 17.04
CA ILE A 62 -8.43 6.96 16.90
C ILE A 62 -8.28 6.43 15.47
N HIS A 63 -7.27 6.91 14.76
CA HIS A 63 -6.86 6.38 13.47
C HIS A 63 -5.78 5.31 13.70
N PHE A 64 -5.68 4.25 12.90
CA PHE A 64 -4.64 3.22 13.10
C PHE A 64 -3.21 3.79 12.99
N LEU A 65 -3.02 4.92 12.31
CA LEU A 65 -1.75 5.66 12.29
C LEU A 65 -1.36 6.14 13.69
N ASP A 66 -2.32 6.50 14.53
CA ASP A 66 -2.05 6.84 15.93
C ASP A 66 -1.43 5.66 16.66
N ILE A 67 -1.91 4.43 16.38
CA ILE A 67 -1.37 3.17 16.94
C ILE A 67 0.04 2.90 16.42
N TYR A 68 0.29 3.05 15.11
CA TYR A 68 1.62 2.85 14.55
C TYR A 68 2.64 3.87 15.09
N PHE A 69 2.25 5.13 15.23
CA PHE A 69 3.16 6.16 15.75
C PHE A 69 3.48 6.04 17.25
N LEU A 70 2.78 5.17 17.99
CA LEU A 70 3.22 4.79 19.34
C LEU A 70 4.58 4.09 19.34
N TYR A 71 4.95 3.40 18.26
CA TYR A 71 6.21 2.67 18.10
C TYR A 71 7.40 3.57 17.73
N LEU A 72 7.19 4.88 17.56
CA LEU A 72 8.27 5.83 17.35
C LEU A 72 9.09 6.03 18.62
N SER A 73 10.39 6.28 18.45
CA SER A 73 11.24 6.80 19.51
C SER A 73 10.74 8.17 19.97
N ASP A 74 11.06 8.55 21.20
CA ASP A 74 10.67 9.86 21.74
C ASP A 74 11.25 11.01 20.90
N VAL A 75 12.45 10.82 20.33
CA VAL A 75 13.05 11.76 19.37
C VAL A 75 12.14 11.96 18.16
N ASN A 76 11.72 10.89 17.48
CA ASN A 76 10.88 10.97 16.29
C ASN A 76 9.47 11.50 16.61
N LYS A 77 8.92 11.17 17.79
CA LYS A 77 7.65 11.75 18.30
C LYS A 77 7.78 13.25 18.48
N ASN A 78 8.85 13.72 19.10
CA ASN A 78 9.12 15.14 19.29
C ASN A 78 9.34 15.86 17.96
N THR A 79 10.04 15.23 17.00
CA THR A 79 10.20 15.77 15.64
C THR A 79 8.83 15.99 14.98
N LEU A 80 7.92 15.02 15.06
CA LEU A 80 6.56 15.18 14.54
C LEU A 80 5.77 16.26 15.28
N LYS A 81 5.82 16.32 16.62
CA LYS A 81 5.16 17.38 17.40
C LYS A 81 5.67 18.77 16.98
N ASN A 82 6.98 18.95 16.77
CA ASN A 82 7.58 20.21 16.31
C ASN A 82 7.12 20.61 14.90
N HIS A 83 6.72 19.66 14.06
CA HIS A 83 6.15 19.92 12.74
C HIS A 83 4.61 20.13 12.78
N GLY A 84 4.02 20.22 13.98
CA GLY A 84 2.60 20.49 14.19
C GLY A 84 1.70 19.24 14.17
N PHE A 85 2.28 18.04 14.23
CA PHE A 85 1.48 16.81 14.31
C PHE A 85 0.97 16.56 15.72
N ASN A 86 -0.35 16.40 15.84
CA ASN A 86 -0.99 16.01 17.09
C ASN A 86 -0.96 14.47 17.23
N ILE A 87 0.11 13.96 17.84
CA ILE A 87 0.25 12.53 18.14
C ILE A 87 -0.40 12.27 19.49
N ILE A 88 -1.28 11.26 19.55
CA ILE A 88 -1.89 10.82 20.81
C ILE A 88 -0.80 10.33 21.76
N ASP A 89 -0.75 10.87 22.97
CA ASP A 89 0.24 10.45 23.97
C ASP A 89 0.02 8.98 24.37
N SER A 90 1.12 8.23 24.43
CA SER A 90 1.15 6.78 24.75
C SER A 90 0.55 6.44 26.10
N LEU A 91 0.49 7.39 27.04
CA LEU A 91 -0.18 7.22 28.34
C LEU A 91 -1.71 7.06 28.20
N SER A 92 -2.29 7.56 27.11
CA SER A 92 -3.74 7.50 26.82
C SER A 92 -4.15 6.19 26.14
N LEU A 93 -3.21 5.56 25.42
CA LEU A 93 -3.41 4.33 24.67
C LEU A 93 -2.54 3.26 25.32
N LYS A 94 -3.07 2.49 26.29
CA LYS A 94 -2.35 1.38 26.95
C LYS A 94 -1.59 0.56 25.90
N PRO A 95 -0.27 0.75 25.76
CA PRO A 95 0.40 0.26 24.59
C PRO A 95 0.76 -1.21 24.82
N HIS A 96 0.89 -1.96 23.72
CA HIS A 96 1.57 -3.26 23.65
C HIS A 96 0.78 -4.54 23.96
N LEU A 97 -0.54 -4.63 23.72
CA LEU A 97 -1.16 -5.97 23.70
C LEU A 97 -0.65 -6.83 22.53
N PHE A 98 -0.30 -6.17 21.41
CA PHE A 98 0.24 -6.80 20.21
C PHE A 98 1.33 -5.93 19.58
N ASN A 99 2.21 -6.53 18.77
CA ASN A 99 3.12 -5.82 17.88
C ASN A 99 2.42 -5.56 16.54
N TYR A 100 1.55 -4.56 16.45
CA TYR A 100 0.74 -4.33 15.24
C TYR A 100 1.54 -4.15 13.94
N PRO A 101 2.70 -3.42 13.93
CA PRO A 101 3.53 -3.31 12.73
C PRO A 101 3.90 -4.64 12.06
N ILE A 102 4.21 -5.69 12.83
CA ILE A 102 4.66 -6.98 12.27
C ILE A 102 3.58 -7.69 11.44
N PHE A 103 2.31 -7.38 11.70
CA PHE A 103 1.18 -8.00 11.03
C PHE A 103 0.93 -7.45 9.63
N LEU A 104 1.50 -6.29 9.28
CA LEU A 104 1.31 -5.68 7.96
C LEU A 104 1.74 -6.66 6.85
N LYS A 105 0.82 -6.94 5.92
CA LYS A 105 1.05 -7.77 4.73
C LYS A 105 0.84 -7.02 3.42
N THR A 106 0.05 -5.96 3.43
CA THR A 106 -0.27 -5.21 2.22
C THR A 106 0.19 -3.77 2.34
N VAL A 107 0.94 -3.33 1.32
CA VAL A 107 1.21 -1.91 1.09
C VAL A 107 0.54 -1.51 -0.21
N ASN A 108 -0.36 -0.55 -0.12
CA ASN A 108 -0.86 0.20 -1.27
C ASN A 108 -0.52 1.68 -1.08
N SER A 109 0.41 2.21 -1.88
CA SER A 109 0.91 3.58 -1.71
C SER A 109 -0.21 4.63 -1.78
N SER A 110 -1.20 4.41 -2.65
CA SER A 110 -2.33 5.32 -2.80
C SER A 110 -3.27 5.29 -1.60
N LEU A 111 -3.53 4.12 -1.02
CA LEU A 111 -4.34 4.04 0.20
C LEU A 111 -3.61 4.67 1.40
N ILE A 112 -2.30 4.39 1.54
CA ILE A 112 -1.47 5.01 2.58
C ILE A 112 -1.49 6.54 2.46
N ASP A 113 -1.29 7.07 1.25
CA ASP A 113 -1.39 8.52 0.99
C ASP A 113 -2.74 9.06 1.49
N SER A 114 -3.86 8.44 1.08
CA SER A 114 -5.21 8.89 1.47
C SER A 114 -5.41 8.90 2.99
N HIS A 115 -4.93 7.87 3.69
CA HIS A 115 -5.00 7.79 5.14
C HIS A 115 -4.11 8.81 5.85
N LEU A 116 -2.90 9.05 5.36
CA LEU A 116 -2.01 10.10 5.87
C LEU A 116 -2.65 11.48 5.70
N MET A 117 -3.24 11.77 4.53
CA MET A 117 -3.90 13.05 4.28
C MET A 117 -5.08 13.29 5.22
N ALA A 118 -5.90 12.27 5.46
CA ALA A 118 -7.03 12.40 6.38
C ALA A 118 -6.58 12.56 7.84
N TRP A 119 -5.55 11.81 8.25
CA TRP A 119 -4.95 11.94 9.56
C TRP A 119 -4.34 13.34 9.79
N MET A 120 -3.67 13.90 8.78
CA MET A 120 -3.14 15.27 8.79
C MET A 120 -4.21 16.36 8.80
N ASN A 121 -5.35 16.11 8.13
CA ASN A 121 -6.48 17.02 8.16
C ASN A 121 -7.13 17.07 9.55
N LYS A 122 -7.24 15.90 10.23
CA LYS A 122 -7.73 15.82 11.60
C LYS A 122 -6.83 16.58 12.59
N SER A 123 -5.52 16.60 12.38
CA SER A 123 -4.58 17.40 13.17
C SER A 123 -4.52 18.89 12.76
N ARG A 124 -5.41 19.34 11.86
CA ARG A 124 -5.49 20.71 11.31
C ARG A 124 -4.25 21.19 10.56
N ILE A 125 -3.24 20.33 10.35
CA ILE A 125 -2.02 20.69 9.61
C ILE A 125 -2.38 21.11 8.19
N LEU A 126 -3.28 20.37 7.57
CA LEU A 126 -3.64 20.62 6.18
C LEU A 126 -4.37 21.96 5.99
N SER A 127 -5.32 22.27 6.87
CA SER A 127 -6.04 23.53 6.88
C SER A 127 -5.08 24.71 7.07
N ASN A 128 -4.20 24.64 8.07
CA ASN A 128 -3.26 25.71 8.40
C ASN A 128 -2.27 25.99 7.25
N GLU A 129 -1.74 24.95 6.59
CA GLU A 129 -0.78 25.12 5.49
C GLU A 129 -1.42 25.64 4.20
N LEU A 130 -2.67 25.28 3.93
CA LEU A 130 -3.42 25.80 2.77
C LEU A 130 -3.86 27.26 2.98
N GLU A 131 -4.24 27.64 4.20
CA GLU A 131 -4.53 29.03 4.56
C GLU A 131 -3.26 29.89 4.38
N ALA A 132 -2.12 29.42 4.85
CA ALA A 132 -0.83 30.10 4.71
C ALA A 132 -0.34 30.25 3.26
N SER A 133 -0.78 29.38 2.34
CA SER A 133 -0.38 29.43 0.93
C SER A 133 -1.26 30.32 0.06
N SER A 134 -2.32 30.93 0.62
CA SER A 134 -3.37 31.58 -0.18
C SER A 134 -3.60 33.06 0.16
N HIS A 135 -3.48 33.94 -0.84
CA HIS A 135 -4.33 35.14 -0.99
C HIS A 135 -5.66 34.75 -1.69
N ILE A 136 -6.20 33.56 -1.43
CA ILE A 136 -7.42 33.07 -2.09
C ILE A 136 -8.60 33.50 -1.23
N ASN A 137 -9.52 34.26 -1.85
CA ASN A 137 -10.79 34.65 -1.24
C ASN A 137 -11.44 33.45 -0.54
N THR A 138 -11.78 33.67 0.73
CA THR A 138 -12.40 32.75 1.69
C THR A 138 -13.74 32.15 1.25
N CYS A 139 -14.22 32.44 0.03
CA CYS A 139 -15.48 31.94 -0.50
C CYS A 139 -15.44 30.49 -1.00
N THR A 140 -14.26 29.91 -1.34
CA THR A 140 -14.13 28.47 -1.67
C THR A 140 -13.74 27.59 -0.48
N ILE A 141 -13.35 28.20 0.65
CA ILE A 141 -13.10 27.50 1.92
C ILE A 141 -14.40 27.33 2.73
N ASN A 142 -15.48 28.03 2.34
CA ASN A 142 -16.80 27.94 2.96
C ASN A 142 -17.70 26.78 2.45
N TYR A 143 -17.17 25.84 1.67
CA TYR A 143 -17.72 24.48 1.72
C TYR A 143 -17.06 23.81 2.92
N PRO A 144 -17.80 23.54 4.01
CA PRO A 144 -17.15 23.03 5.18
C PRO A 144 -16.56 21.67 4.80
N LEU A 145 -15.27 21.47 5.09
CA LEU A 145 -14.55 20.20 4.89
C LEU A 145 -15.35 19.00 5.43
N THR A 146 -16.30 19.25 6.34
CA THR A 146 -17.31 18.34 6.88
C THR A 146 -18.32 17.78 5.87
N GLU A 147 -18.64 18.48 4.77
CA GLU A 147 -19.61 18.03 3.75
C GLU A 147 -18.97 17.14 2.67
N ILE A 148 -17.72 17.43 2.29
CA ILE A 148 -16.88 16.53 1.47
C ILE A 148 -16.56 15.25 2.27
N GLN A 149 -16.33 15.41 3.58
CA GLN A 149 -16.21 14.33 4.55
C GLN A 149 -17.48 13.46 4.67
N TYR A 150 -18.68 14.05 4.55
CA TYR A 150 -19.95 13.32 4.65
C TYR A 150 -20.26 12.46 3.41
N LYS A 151 -19.77 12.86 2.23
CA LYS A 151 -19.89 12.12 0.95
C LYS A 151 -18.65 11.28 0.59
N ALA A 152 -17.68 11.15 1.51
CA ALA A 152 -16.42 10.41 1.32
C ALA A 152 -16.56 8.88 1.42
N SER A 153 -17.76 8.33 1.21
CA SER A 153 -17.97 6.89 1.04
C SER A 153 -17.58 6.38 -0.35
N ASN A 154 -17.29 7.29 -1.31
CA ASN A 154 -16.94 6.93 -2.69
C ASN A 154 -15.48 7.25 -3.02
N LYS A 155 -14.77 6.27 -3.58
CA LYS A 155 -13.36 6.31 -4.04
C LYS A 155 -13.02 7.58 -4.84
N THR A 156 -13.93 8.04 -5.69
CA THR A 156 -13.77 9.22 -6.57
C THR A 156 -13.61 10.54 -5.82
N ASN A 157 -14.26 10.70 -4.66
CA ASN A 157 -14.20 11.95 -3.88
C ASN A 157 -12.85 12.12 -3.16
N MET A 158 -12.30 11.01 -2.64
CA MET A 158 -10.96 11.00 -2.04
C MET A 158 -9.87 11.26 -3.07
N GLU A 159 -10.03 10.74 -4.30
CA GLU A 159 -9.13 11.02 -5.42
C GLU A 159 -9.14 12.51 -5.78
N ASN A 160 -10.32 13.13 -5.91
CA ASN A 160 -10.43 14.57 -6.18
C ASN A 160 -9.83 15.44 -5.07
N PHE A 161 -10.05 15.07 -3.80
CA PHE A 161 -9.46 15.78 -2.67
C PHE A 161 -7.93 15.72 -2.71
N ARG A 162 -7.34 14.53 -2.91
CA ARG A 162 -5.88 14.39 -3.06
C ARG A 162 -5.34 15.26 -4.19
N ASN A 163 -6.02 15.29 -5.33
CA ASN A 163 -5.61 16.09 -6.49
C ASN A 163 -5.56 17.58 -6.14
N PHE A 164 -6.59 18.08 -5.46
CA PHE A 164 -6.61 19.46 -4.99
C PHE A 164 -5.44 19.77 -4.05
N ILE A 165 -5.16 18.88 -3.10
CA ILE A 165 -4.04 19.11 -2.17
C ILE A 165 -2.70 19.10 -2.89
N TYR A 166 -2.39 18.07 -3.67
CA TYR A 166 -1.08 17.98 -4.32
C TYR A 166 -0.82 19.10 -5.32
N LYS A 167 -1.87 19.64 -5.96
CA LYS A 167 -1.77 20.80 -6.83
C LYS A 167 -1.47 22.10 -6.09
N ASN A 168 -1.98 22.24 -4.86
CA ASN A 168 -1.88 23.49 -4.07
C ASN A 168 -0.93 23.39 -2.87
N ALA A 169 -0.28 22.23 -2.67
CA ALA A 169 0.61 22.00 -1.54
C ALA A 169 1.88 22.85 -1.66
N ASN A 170 2.15 23.65 -0.62
CA ASN A 170 3.42 24.33 -0.47
C ASN A 170 4.55 23.31 -0.18
N ILE A 171 5.80 23.76 -0.28
CA ILE A 171 6.98 22.90 -0.04
C ILE A 171 6.97 22.33 1.38
N THR A 172 6.53 23.13 2.37
CA THR A 172 6.45 22.74 3.79
C THR A 172 5.54 21.53 4.01
N LEU A 173 4.33 21.56 3.46
CA LEU A 173 3.36 20.47 3.54
C LEU A 173 3.90 19.22 2.86
N ILE A 174 4.55 19.36 1.71
CA ILE A 174 5.19 18.24 1.02
C ILE A 174 6.29 17.60 1.90
N LEU A 175 7.10 18.40 2.59
CA LEU A 175 8.12 17.89 3.51
C LEU A 175 7.51 17.18 4.73
N LYS A 176 6.42 17.72 5.30
CA LYS A 176 5.68 17.08 6.40
C LYS A 176 5.11 15.72 5.99
N ILE A 177 4.50 15.63 4.81
CA ILE A 177 3.97 14.36 4.28
C ILE A 177 5.12 13.35 4.10
N LYS A 178 6.24 13.77 3.50
CA LYS A 178 7.43 12.91 3.32
C LYS A 178 7.97 12.38 4.64
N LEU A 179 8.04 13.24 5.67
CA LEU A 179 8.49 12.84 7.01
C LEU A 179 7.57 11.78 7.62
N ALA A 180 6.26 12.02 7.62
CA ALA A 180 5.29 11.06 8.17
C ALA A 180 5.35 9.72 7.42
N TYR A 181 5.49 9.77 6.09
CA TYR A 181 5.63 8.59 5.25
C TYR A 181 6.92 7.80 5.57
N PHE A 182 8.07 8.49 5.70
CA PHE A 182 9.35 7.87 6.05
C PHE A 182 9.28 7.16 7.40
N LEU A 183 8.79 7.85 8.42
CA LEU A 183 8.66 7.31 9.78
C LEU A 183 7.74 6.09 9.83
N LEU A 184 6.66 6.10 9.04
CA LEU A 184 5.73 4.98 8.96
C LEU A 184 6.41 3.72 8.41
N PHE A 185 7.20 3.83 7.34
CA PHE A 185 7.93 2.68 6.79
C PHE A 185 9.10 2.25 7.67
N GLU A 186 9.76 3.20 8.33
CA GLU A 186 10.77 2.91 9.34
C GLU A 186 10.19 2.03 10.46
N ILE A 187 8.97 2.33 10.93
CA ILE A 187 8.26 1.49 11.92
C ILE A 187 8.08 0.08 11.40
N PHE A 188 7.57 -0.09 10.17
CA PHE A 188 7.31 -1.42 9.62
C PHE A 188 8.59 -2.24 9.50
N ILE A 189 9.66 -1.64 9.00
CA ILE A 189 10.95 -2.30 8.81
C ILE A 189 11.59 -2.66 10.15
N LYS A 190 11.63 -1.73 11.12
CA LYS A 190 12.23 -1.97 12.44
C LYS A 190 11.49 -3.03 13.25
N ASN A 191 10.23 -3.30 12.93
CA ASN A 191 9.41 -4.32 13.59
C ASN A 191 9.26 -5.60 12.75
N ASP A 192 10.19 -5.86 11.82
CA ASP A 192 10.25 -7.09 11.02
C ASP A 192 8.98 -7.40 10.21
N ALA A 193 8.23 -6.37 9.81
CA ALA A 193 7.13 -6.56 8.88
C ALA A 193 7.64 -7.20 7.57
N SER A 194 6.83 -8.05 6.97
CA SER A 194 7.18 -8.73 5.72
C SER A 194 5.96 -8.84 4.84
N LEU A 195 6.02 -8.20 3.68
CA LEU A 195 4.89 -7.99 2.81
C LEU A 195 4.56 -9.23 1.98
N TYR A 196 3.26 -9.44 1.81
CA TYR A 196 2.67 -10.36 0.84
C TYR A 196 2.27 -9.63 -0.44
N LYS A 197 1.75 -8.40 -0.32
CA LYS A 197 1.25 -7.59 -1.43
C LYS A 197 1.90 -6.21 -1.43
N LEU A 198 2.45 -5.82 -2.57
CA LEU A 198 3.06 -4.52 -2.80
C LEU A 198 2.44 -3.86 -4.04
N GLN A 199 1.69 -2.79 -3.81
CA GLN A 199 0.94 -2.06 -4.83
C GLN A 199 1.40 -0.60 -4.87
N LEU A 200 2.07 -0.26 -5.96
CA LEU A 200 2.65 1.05 -6.21
C LEU A 200 1.77 1.81 -7.19
N GLU A 201 0.96 2.71 -6.65
CA GLU A 201 -0.01 3.51 -7.39
C GLU A 201 0.42 4.97 -7.45
N ASP A 202 0.54 5.49 -8.68
CA ASP A 202 0.78 6.89 -9.02
C ASP A 202 -0.27 7.42 -9.98
N ARG A 203 -1.47 7.66 -9.46
CA ARG A 203 -2.57 8.10 -10.32
C ARG A 203 -2.55 9.60 -10.58
N PHE A 204 -2.05 10.43 -9.65
CA PHE A 204 -2.19 11.90 -9.74
C PHE A 204 -1.19 12.70 -8.87
N PHE A 205 0.12 12.65 -9.15
CA PHE A 205 1.17 13.48 -8.53
C PHE A 205 1.53 13.18 -7.05
N SER A 206 1.08 12.05 -6.47
CA SER A 206 1.38 11.72 -5.07
C SER A 206 2.70 10.98 -4.85
N THR A 207 3.34 10.51 -5.93
CA THR A 207 4.57 9.71 -5.83
C THR A 207 5.83 10.47 -5.50
N LYS A 208 5.76 11.77 -5.22
CA LYS A 208 6.88 12.42 -4.52
C LYS A 208 7.28 11.62 -3.28
N ASN A 209 6.34 10.91 -2.64
CA ASN A 209 6.62 10.12 -1.46
C ASN A 209 7.21 8.75 -1.83
N PHE A 210 6.56 7.95 -2.70
CA PHE A 210 7.01 6.59 -3.08
C PHE A 210 8.49 6.48 -3.38
N TYR A 211 8.93 7.32 -4.30
CA TYR A 211 10.28 7.24 -4.79
C TYR A 211 11.33 7.70 -3.78
N ASN A 212 10.96 8.39 -2.70
CA ASN A 212 11.93 8.76 -1.65
C ASN A 212 12.23 7.61 -0.69
N PHE A 213 11.36 6.61 -0.57
CA PHE A 213 11.58 5.46 0.31
C PHE A 213 11.82 4.15 -0.44
N ALA A 214 11.80 4.16 -1.77
CA ALA A 214 12.31 3.03 -2.55
C ALA A 214 13.71 2.61 -2.07
N GLY A 215 14.59 3.57 -1.75
CA GLY A 215 15.91 3.29 -1.15
C GLY A 215 15.82 2.52 0.17
N LEU A 216 14.99 2.99 1.11
CA LEU A 216 14.75 2.33 2.40
C LEU A 216 14.25 0.88 2.24
N ILE A 217 13.36 0.63 1.26
CA ILE A 217 12.90 -0.72 0.94
C ILE A 217 14.03 -1.60 0.39
N LEU A 218 14.84 -1.06 -0.52
CA LEU A 218 15.96 -1.79 -1.14
C LEU A 218 17.06 -2.11 -0.12
N GLU A 219 17.30 -1.24 0.85
CA GLU A 219 18.23 -1.46 1.97
C GLU A 219 17.74 -2.55 2.94
N ASN A 220 16.45 -2.88 2.93
CA ASN A 220 15.82 -3.83 3.84
C ASN A 220 15.09 -4.95 3.07
N PRO A 221 15.83 -5.83 2.37
CA PRO A 221 15.26 -6.78 1.41
C PRO A 221 14.22 -7.74 2.02
N LYS A 222 14.34 -8.06 3.32
CA LYS A 222 13.37 -8.91 4.06
C LYS A 222 11.95 -8.35 4.04
N PHE A 223 11.80 -7.03 3.91
CA PHE A 223 10.52 -6.35 3.89
C PHE A 223 9.68 -6.75 2.67
N ILE A 224 10.31 -6.98 1.51
CA ILE A 224 9.63 -7.28 0.24
C ILE A 224 9.96 -8.65 -0.38
N SER A 225 10.91 -9.41 0.17
CA SER A 225 11.37 -10.68 -0.42
C SER A 225 10.28 -11.76 -0.52
N ARG A 226 9.21 -11.65 0.28
CA ARG A 226 8.06 -12.59 0.31
C ARG A 226 6.83 -12.10 -0.48
N VAL A 227 6.94 -11.00 -1.21
CA VAL A 227 5.84 -10.44 -1.99
C VAL A 227 5.41 -11.43 -3.07
N LYS A 228 4.12 -11.78 -3.09
CA LYS A 228 3.50 -12.63 -4.10
C LYS A 228 2.60 -11.86 -5.06
N ASP A 229 2.01 -10.75 -4.62
CA ASP A 229 1.16 -9.87 -5.43
C ASP A 229 1.89 -8.53 -5.59
N PHE A 230 2.39 -8.27 -6.80
CA PHE A 230 3.12 -7.06 -7.14
C PHE A 230 2.38 -6.27 -8.22
N ARG A 231 2.12 -4.99 -7.95
CA ARG A 231 1.37 -4.13 -8.87
C ARG A 231 2.05 -2.79 -9.00
N ILE A 232 2.21 -2.33 -10.23
CA ILE A 232 2.59 -0.95 -10.53
C ILE A 232 1.54 -0.35 -11.45
N ILE A 233 0.92 0.73 -10.99
CA ILE A 233 -0.11 1.45 -11.72
C ILE A 233 0.27 2.92 -11.74
N ILE A 234 0.63 3.43 -12.91
CA ILE A 234 1.09 4.80 -13.12
C ILE A 234 0.23 5.42 -14.18
N SER A 235 -0.32 6.60 -13.89
CA SER A 235 -1.17 7.34 -14.84
C SER A 235 -0.46 8.56 -15.41
N CYS A 236 0.45 9.21 -14.66
CA CYS A 236 1.19 10.38 -15.13
C CYS A 236 2.49 10.59 -14.33
N PRO A 237 3.63 10.01 -14.74
CA PRO A 237 4.86 10.13 -13.95
C PRO A 237 5.67 11.38 -14.34
N GLU A 238 6.14 12.13 -13.34
CA GLU A 238 7.19 13.14 -13.53
C GLU A 238 8.53 12.47 -13.91
N PHE A 239 9.40 13.19 -14.64
CA PHE A 239 10.68 12.63 -15.10
C PHE A 239 11.59 12.11 -13.95
N LYS A 240 11.65 12.83 -12.81
CA LYS A 240 12.44 12.39 -11.64
C LYS A 240 11.92 11.11 -11.01
N ALA A 241 10.59 10.94 -11.03
CA ALA A 241 9.90 9.74 -10.55
C ALA A 241 10.26 8.51 -11.40
N ILE A 242 10.29 8.67 -12.72
CA ILE A 242 10.66 7.61 -13.68
C ILE A 242 12.04 7.02 -13.34
N ARG A 243 13.06 7.86 -13.14
CA ARG A 243 14.43 7.37 -12.85
C ARG A 243 14.51 6.58 -11.55
N LYS A 244 13.82 7.03 -10.50
CA LYS A 244 13.81 6.33 -9.22
C LYS A 244 13.04 5.01 -9.29
N LEU A 245 11.94 4.97 -10.04
CA LEU A 245 11.24 3.72 -10.33
C LEU A 245 12.12 2.75 -11.11
N GLN A 246 12.89 3.25 -12.08
CA GLN A 246 13.82 2.45 -12.86
C GLN A 246 14.82 1.73 -11.96
N ASN A 247 15.43 2.46 -11.03
CA ASN A 247 16.37 1.90 -10.05
C ASN A 247 15.71 0.86 -9.14
N PHE A 248 14.46 1.08 -8.74
CA PHE A 248 13.71 0.12 -7.94
C PHE A 248 13.43 -1.16 -8.73
N LEU A 249 12.92 -1.03 -9.95
CA LEU A 249 12.61 -2.15 -10.83
C LEU A 249 13.84 -2.95 -11.25
N SER A 250 14.98 -2.30 -11.47
CA SER A 250 16.24 -2.98 -11.81
C SER A 250 16.80 -3.78 -10.63
N SER A 251 16.53 -3.35 -9.40
CA SER A 251 16.99 -4.02 -8.17
C SER A 251 16.05 -5.13 -7.71
N LEU A 252 14.75 -5.03 -8.03
CA LEU A 252 13.72 -5.97 -7.56
C LEU A 252 14.03 -7.45 -7.89
N PRO A 253 14.51 -7.84 -9.09
CA PRO A 253 14.89 -9.21 -9.41
C PRO A 253 15.94 -9.83 -8.47
N LEU A 254 16.80 -9.01 -7.87
CA LEU A 254 17.87 -9.45 -6.96
C LEU A 254 17.35 -9.71 -5.54
N ILE A 255 16.20 -9.14 -5.19
CA ILE A 255 15.68 -9.08 -3.82
C ILE A 255 14.42 -9.93 -3.64
N CYS A 256 13.57 -10.00 -4.69
CA CYS A 256 12.29 -10.67 -4.64
C CYS A 256 12.09 -11.56 -5.87
N ASN A 257 12.06 -12.87 -5.65
CA ASN A 257 11.84 -13.91 -6.67
C ASN A 257 10.59 -14.77 -6.40
N SER A 258 9.72 -14.30 -5.48
CA SER A 258 8.55 -15.03 -5.01
C SER A 258 7.22 -14.56 -5.62
N ILE A 259 7.28 -13.63 -6.59
CA ILE A 259 6.10 -13.00 -7.17
C ILE A 259 5.31 -14.01 -8.00
N LYS A 260 4.00 -14.10 -7.73
CA LYS A 260 3.05 -14.98 -8.44
C LYS A 260 2.06 -14.22 -9.32
N TYR A 261 1.82 -12.96 -8.99
CA TYR A 261 0.96 -12.06 -9.74
C TYR A 261 1.67 -10.73 -10.00
N ILE A 262 1.73 -10.33 -11.26
CA ILE A 262 2.27 -9.05 -11.70
C ILE A 262 1.15 -8.26 -12.40
N GLU A 263 0.91 -7.02 -11.95
CA GLU A 263 0.10 -6.04 -12.67
C GLU A 263 0.97 -4.86 -13.09
N LEU A 264 1.07 -4.60 -14.39
CA LEU A 264 1.83 -3.48 -14.95
C LEU A 264 0.92 -2.59 -15.78
N ASN A 265 0.67 -1.40 -15.26
CA ASN A 265 -0.16 -0.39 -15.90
C ASN A 265 0.64 0.91 -16.02
N PHE A 266 1.10 1.22 -17.23
CA PHE A 266 1.89 2.40 -17.55
C PHE A 266 1.26 3.16 -18.74
N PRO A 267 1.49 4.48 -18.85
CA PRO A 267 1.26 5.19 -20.09
C PRO A 267 2.20 4.66 -21.18
N HIS A 268 1.76 4.68 -22.44
CA HIS A 268 2.52 4.14 -23.57
C HIS A 268 3.95 4.72 -23.65
N GLU A 269 4.12 6.02 -23.40
CA GLU A 269 5.41 6.72 -23.44
C GLU A 269 6.41 6.25 -22.36
N VAL A 270 5.91 5.65 -21.29
CA VAL A 270 6.68 5.22 -20.13
C VAL A 270 7.06 3.76 -20.26
N HIS A 271 6.18 2.96 -20.88
CA HIS A 271 6.36 1.52 -21.07
C HIS A 271 7.73 1.18 -21.70
N ASN A 272 8.09 1.86 -22.80
CA ASN A 272 9.34 1.58 -23.51
C ASN A 272 10.60 1.88 -22.69
N LYS A 273 10.51 2.75 -21.67
CA LYS A 273 11.63 3.08 -20.79
C LYS A 273 11.96 1.97 -19.78
N PHE A 274 11.01 1.08 -19.51
CA PHE A 274 11.15 0.02 -18.52
C PHE A 274 11.23 -1.38 -19.13
N LEU A 275 11.34 -1.50 -20.46
CA LEU A 275 11.25 -2.79 -21.14
C LEU A 275 12.29 -3.79 -20.65
N GLN A 276 13.53 -3.32 -20.41
CA GLN A 276 14.62 -4.20 -19.96
C GLN A 276 14.43 -4.62 -18.50
N GLU A 277 14.02 -3.71 -17.63
CA GLU A 277 13.75 -3.98 -16.22
C GLU A 277 12.58 -4.96 -16.09
N ILE A 278 11.53 -4.79 -16.89
CA ILE A 278 10.38 -5.70 -16.92
C ILE A 278 10.80 -7.09 -17.45
N LYS A 279 11.62 -7.16 -18.50
CA LYS A 279 12.19 -8.43 -19.00
C LYS A 279 12.97 -9.17 -17.90
N ASN A 280 13.83 -8.45 -17.19
CA ASN A 280 14.61 -9.01 -16.08
C ASN A 280 13.71 -9.45 -14.92
N LEU A 281 12.65 -8.69 -14.63
CA LEU A 281 11.64 -9.07 -13.65
C LEU A 281 11.01 -10.40 -14.03
N PHE A 282 10.42 -10.54 -15.23
CA PHE A 282 9.83 -11.81 -15.67
C PHE A 282 10.80 -12.98 -15.59
N LYS A 283 12.05 -12.79 -16.05
CA LYS A 283 13.08 -13.83 -16.01
C LYS A 283 13.41 -14.32 -14.60
N SER A 284 13.32 -13.45 -13.60
CA SER A 284 13.63 -13.79 -12.20
C SER A 284 12.49 -14.48 -11.44
N GLN A 285 11.25 -14.47 -11.96
CA GLN A 285 10.07 -15.00 -11.26
C GLN A 285 9.70 -16.41 -11.74
N ILE A 286 10.31 -17.43 -11.14
CA ILE A 286 10.11 -18.85 -11.54
C ILE A 286 8.66 -19.30 -11.35
N ASN A 287 7.97 -18.79 -10.33
CA ASN A 287 6.61 -19.21 -9.94
C ASN A 287 5.52 -18.23 -10.42
N LEU A 288 5.82 -17.39 -11.40
CA LEU A 288 4.87 -16.40 -11.90
C LEU A 288 3.68 -17.07 -12.59
N SER A 289 2.48 -16.86 -12.04
CA SER A 289 1.28 -17.59 -12.46
C SER A 289 0.23 -16.73 -13.14
N LYS A 290 0.26 -15.41 -12.89
CA LYS A 290 -0.75 -14.48 -13.39
C LYS A 290 -0.11 -13.15 -13.77
N VAL A 291 -0.47 -12.62 -14.93
CA VAL A 291 0.01 -11.31 -15.37
C VAL A 291 -1.14 -10.47 -15.92
N LEU A 292 -1.21 -9.22 -15.48
CA LEU A 292 -2.15 -8.23 -15.99
C LEU A 292 -1.41 -7.04 -16.59
N PHE A 293 -1.87 -6.61 -17.77
CA PHE A 293 -1.26 -5.51 -18.49
C PHE A 293 -2.26 -4.45 -18.91
N ASN A 294 -1.77 -3.22 -19.03
CA ASN A 294 -2.47 -2.16 -19.75
C ASN A 294 -1.67 -1.79 -21.01
N ARG A 295 -2.26 -2.00 -22.20
CA ARG A 295 -1.71 -1.64 -23.52
C ARG A 295 -0.35 -2.30 -23.82
N ILE A 296 -0.35 -3.54 -24.31
CA ILE A 296 0.87 -4.16 -24.85
C ILE A 296 0.84 -4.24 -26.37
N CYS A 297 1.94 -3.81 -26.98
CA CYS A 297 2.39 -4.33 -28.27
C CYS A 297 3.79 -5.01 -28.23
N SER A 298 4.56 -4.96 -27.12
CA SER A 298 6.00 -5.36 -27.11
C SER A 298 6.49 -6.29 -25.97
N LEU A 299 5.62 -6.75 -25.06
CA LEU A 299 6.02 -7.61 -23.92
C LEU A 299 5.80 -9.11 -24.15
N SER A 300 5.21 -9.52 -25.27
CA SER A 300 4.91 -10.93 -25.59
C SER A 300 6.13 -11.83 -25.44
N GLU A 301 7.28 -11.40 -25.97
CA GLU A 301 8.51 -12.19 -25.92
C GLU A 301 9.02 -12.43 -24.47
N SER A 302 8.67 -11.55 -23.53
CA SER A 302 9.12 -11.69 -22.13
C SER A 302 8.33 -12.77 -21.39
N LEU A 303 7.11 -13.09 -21.85
CA LEU A 303 6.28 -14.12 -21.24
C LEU A 303 6.85 -15.53 -21.44
N LYS A 304 7.73 -15.73 -22.45
CA LYS A 304 8.40 -17.02 -22.67
C LYS A 304 9.16 -17.53 -21.44
N TYR A 305 9.65 -16.63 -20.58
CA TYR A 305 10.37 -16.99 -19.37
C TYR A 305 9.49 -17.64 -18.28
N CYS A 306 8.17 -17.44 -18.36
CA CYS A 306 7.20 -17.96 -17.39
C CYS A 306 6.13 -18.85 -18.04
N SER A 307 6.32 -19.27 -19.30
CA SER A 307 5.32 -20.04 -20.07
C SER A 307 4.84 -21.31 -19.36
N ASN A 308 5.73 -21.99 -18.64
CA ASN A 308 5.41 -23.25 -17.94
C ASN A 308 4.59 -23.05 -16.65
N THR A 309 4.58 -21.85 -16.08
CA THR A 309 3.91 -21.56 -14.79
C THR A 309 2.74 -20.60 -14.93
N LEU A 310 2.62 -19.92 -16.06
CA LEU A 310 1.58 -18.94 -16.35
C LEU A 310 0.22 -19.62 -16.58
N THR A 311 -0.77 -19.25 -15.77
CA THR A 311 -2.14 -19.78 -15.82
C THR A 311 -3.18 -18.74 -16.25
N SER A 312 -2.83 -17.45 -16.19
CA SER A 312 -3.74 -16.36 -16.53
C SER A 312 -2.96 -15.17 -17.10
N ILE A 313 -3.41 -14.69 -18.26
CA ILE A 313 -2.98 -13.42 -18.84
C ILE A 313 -4.23 -12.56 -18.99
N SER A 314 -4.16 -11.32 -18.53
CA SER A 314 -5.29 -10.39 -18.60
C SER A 314 -4.84 -9.04 -19.13
N PHE A 315 -5.71 -8.38 -19.87
CA PHE A 315 -5.44 -7.08 -20.49
C PHE A 315 -6.55 -6.10 -20.12
N HIS A 316 -6.20 -4.91 -19.64
CA HIS A 316 -7.15 -3.81 -19.48
C HIS A 316 -7.52 -3.17 -20.81
N PHE A 317 -6.56 -3.07 -21.72
CA PHE A 317 -6.73 -2.59 -23.08
C PHE A 317 -5.65 -3.23 -23.95
N ILE A 318 -6.00 -3.74 -25.13
CA ILE A 318 -5.07 -4.38 -26.06
C ILE A 318 -5.31 -3.84 -27.47
N ILE A 319 -4.22 -3.55 -28.17
CA ILE A 319 -4.22 -3.30 -29.62
C ILE A 319 -3.45 -4.46 -30.22
N PHE A 320 -4.13 -5.37 -30.89
CA PHE A 320 -3.46 -6.43 -31.64
C PHE A 320 -2.87 -5.80 -32.91
N ASN A 321 -1.55 -5.80 -33.02
CA ASN A 321 -0.83 -5.54 -34.25
C ASN A 321 -0.47 -6.87 -34.93
N GLU A 322 -0.32 -6.87 -36.26
CA GLU A 322 -0.08 -8.08 -37.06
C GLU A 322 1.16 -8.89 -36.62
N ASN A 323 2.09 -8.26 -35.88
CA ASN A 323 3.32 -8.88 -35.37
C ASN A 323 3.14 -9.68 -34.05
N MET A 324 1.93 -9.78 -33.49
CA MET A 324 1.64 -10.58 -32.28
C MET A 324 1.38 -12.07 -32.58
N LEU A 325 1.88 -12.58 -33.71
CA LEU A 325 1.78 -13.99 -34.07
C LEU A 325 2.60 -14.88 -33.10
N LEU A 326 1.84 -15.65 -32.33
CA LEU A 326 2.14 -16.98 -31.77
C LEU A 326 3.22 -17.06 -30.67
N LEU A 327 2.75 -17.10 -29.42
CA LEU A 327 3.45 -17.69 -28.26
C LEU A 327 3.17 -19.21 -28.13
N ILE A 328 2.74 -19.87 -29.20
CA ILE A 328 2.42 -21.31 -29.20
C ILE A 328 3.24 -21.97 -30.31
N ASP A 329 4.54 -22.09 -30.10
CA ASP A 329 5.28 -23.20 -30.73
C ASP A 329 5.12 -24.39 -29.80
N ASP A 330 4.16 -25.26 -30.10
CA ASP A 330 4.06 -26.58 -29.47
C ASP A 330 5.14 -27.48 -30.09
N PRO A 331 6.17 -27.92 -29.36
CA PRO A 331 7.22 -28.78 -29.90
C PRO A 331 6.73 -30.19 -30.26
N ARG A 332 5.43 -30.49 -30.13
CA ARG A 332 4.81 -31.77 -30.52
C ARG A 332 4.13 -31.77 -31.90
N VAL A 333 4.25 -30.69 -32.66
CA VAL A 333 3.77 -30.63 -34.04
C VAL A 333 4.94 -30.24 -34.94
N ASN A 334 5.74 -31.24 -35.33
CA ASN A 334 6.50 -31.28 -36.59
C ASN A 334 6.90 -32.72 -36.90
#